data_AF-A0AAQ1EZB8-F1
#
_entry.id   AF-A0AAQ1EZB8-F1
#
_cell.length_a   1.000
_cell.length_b   1.000
_cell.length_c   1.000
_cell.angle_alpha   90.00
_cell.angle_beta   90.00
_cell.angle_gamma   90.00
#
_symmetry.space_group_name_H-M   'P 1'
#
loop_
_entity.id
_entity.type
_entity.pdbx_description
1 polymer ?
#
loop_
_entity_poly.entity_id
_entity_poly.type
_entity_poly.pdbx_seq_one_letter_code
_entity_poly.pdbx_strand_id
1 'polypeptide(L)'
;MTSHAQERIKKARLKVSQAQARLEALSARAAAHERKADTRRKIILGGLLLDAASKDTRYKGILDALLQRISREADRRPFDGWEPSKPTTID
;
A
#
# COMPACT_ATOMS: atom_id res chain seq x y z
N MET A 1 -30.44 8.97 -46.75
CA MET A 1 -30.74 9.53 -45.40
C MET A 1 -30.02 8.81 -44.24
N THR A 2 -29.11 7.86 -44.50
CA THR A 2 -28.44 7.02 -43.48
C THR A 2 -27.21 7.66 -42.82
N SER A 3 -26.58 8.66 -43.45
CA SER A 3 -25.33 9.28 -42.99
C SER A 3 -25.46 10.03 -41.66
N HIS A 4 -26.56 10.76 -41.43
CA HIS A 4 -26.69 11.58 -40.22
C HIS A 4 -26.92 10.73 -38.95
N ALA A 5 -27.63 9.62 -39.08
CA ALA A 5 -27.79 8.65 -37.99
C ALA A 5 -26.45 7.98 -37.62
N GLN A 6 -25.64 7.60 -38.62
CA GLN A 6 -24.31 7.04 -38.41
C GLN A 6 -23.36 8.02 -37.71
N GLU A 7 -23.38 9.30 -38.11
CA GLU A 7 -22.56 10.33 -37.46
C GLU A 7 -22.97 10.56 -35.99
N ARG A 8 -24.28 10.54 -35.69
CA ARG A 8 -24.77 10.62 -34.30
C ARG A 8 -24.32 9.42 -33.47
N ILE A 9 -24.35 8.21 -34.04
CA ILE A 9 -23.87 6.99 -33.38
C ILE A 9 -22.35 7.09 -33.12
N LYS A 10 -21.56 7.55 -34.09
CA LYS A 10 -20.11 7.74 -33.94
C LYS A 10 -19.79 8.72 -32.81
N LYS A 11 -20.49 9.87 -32.76
CA LYS A 11 -20.35 10.85 -31.68
C LYS A 11 -20.74 10.26 -30.31
N ALA A 12 -21.81 9.48 -30.25
CA ALA A 12 -22.23 8.81 -29.02
C ALA A 12 -21.18 7.80 -28.52
N ARG A 13 -20.65 6.95 -29.42
CA ARG A 13 -19.58 6.00 -29.10
C ARG A 13 -18.31 6.69 -28.60
N LEU A 14 -17.92 7.81 -29.22
CA LEU A 14 -16.78 8.60 -28.76
C LEU A 14 -17.00 9.13 -27.34
N LYS A 15 -18.19 9.65 -27.04
CA LYS A 15 -18.53 10.12 -25.69
C LYS A 15 -18.47 9.01 -24.65
N VAL A 16 -18.96 7.81 -24.98
CA VAL A 16 -18.89 6.64 -24.09
C VAL A 16 -17.44 6.24 -23.83
N SER A 17 -16.62 6.12 -24.88
CA SER A 17 -15.19 5.80 -24.75
C SER A 17 -14.45 6.83 -23.88
N GLN A 18 -14.72 8.12 -24.08
CA GLN A 18 -14.13 9.16 -23.23
C GLN A 18 -14.60 9.08 -21.78
N ALA A 19 -15.88 8.76 -21.53
CA ALA A 19 -16.40 8.60 -20.18
C ALA A 19 -15.79 7.38 -19.48
N GLN A 20 -15.61 6.27 -20.20
CA GLN A 20 -14.93 5.07 -19.70
C GLN A 20 -13.48 5.36 -19.33
N ALA A 21 -12.72 6.00 -20.22
CA ALA A 21 -11.33 6.39 -19.94
C ALA A 21 -11.22 7.33 -18.70
N ARG A 22 -12.19 8.24 -18.52
CA ARG A 22 -12.24 9.08 -17.31
C ARG A 22 -12.52 8.27 -16.05
N LEU A 23 -13.45 7.31 -16.12
CA LEU A 23 -13.77 6.43 -15.00
C LEU A 23 -12.56 5.59 -14.59
N GLU A 24 -11.85 5.00 -15.56
CA GLU A 24 -10.62 4.24 -15.33
C GLU A 24 -9.52 5.11 -14.71
N ALA A 25 -9.35 6.35 -15.19
CA ALA A 25 -8.37 7.27 -14.61
C ALA A 25 -8.72 7.63 -13.16
N LEU A 26 -10.00 7.83 -12.84
CA LEU A 26 -10.45 8.12 -11.47
C LEU A 26 -10.29 6.91 -10.54
N SER A 27 -10.64 5.71 -11.01
CA SER A 27 -10.49 4.48 -10.22
C SER A 27 -9.01 4.18 -9.94
N ALA A 28 -8.14 4.36 -10.93
CA ALA A 28 -6.70 4.20 -10.77
C ALA A 28 -6.12 5.18 -9.74
N ARG A 29 -6.58 6.44 -9.74
CA ARG A 29 -6.18 7.46 -8.75
C ARG A 29 -6.65 7.11 -7.34
N ALA A 30 -7.89 6.67 -7.18
CA ALA A 30 -8.42 6.24 -5.90
C ALA A 30 -7.62 5.05 -5.35
N ALA A 31 -7.37 4.04 -6.19
CA ALA A 31 -6.55 2.89 -5.81
C ALA A 31 -5.11 3.28 -5.45
N ALA A 32 -4.51 4.23 -6.17
CA ALA A 32 -3.18 4.76 -5.83
C ALA A 32 -3.17 5.52 -4.50
N HIS A 33 -4.22 6.29 -4.20
CA HIS A 33 -4.35 6.98 -2.93
C HIS A 33 -4.47 5.98 -1.76
N GLU A 34 -5.31 4.96 -1.91
CA GLU A 34 -5.46 3.93 -0.87
C GLU A 34 -4.16 3.17 -0.64
N ARG A 35 -3.42 2.80 -1.69
CA ARG A 35 -2.10 2.18 -1.54
C ARG A 35 -1.11 3.07 -0.78
N LYS A 36 -1.10 4.38 -1.05
CA LYS A 36 -0.24 5.33 -0.32
C LYS A 36 -0.61 5.41 1.16
N ALA A 37 -1.91 5.48 1.45
CA ALA A 37 -2.42 5.54 2.82
C ALA A 37 -2.10 4.23 3.57
N ASP A 38 -2.31 3.08 2.95
CA ASP A 38 -1.96 1.76 3.49
C ASP A 38 -0.46 1.63 3.79
N THR A 39 0.41 1.99 2.84
CA THR A 39 1.86 2.02 3.07
C THR A 39 2.22 2.91 4.26
N ARG A 40 1.60 4.10 4.37
CA ARG A 40 1.87 5.01 5.49
C ARG A 40 1.43 4.42 6.83
N ARG A 41 0.26 3.76 6.89
CA ARG A 41 -0.22 3.07 8.10
C ARG A 41 0.75 1.96 8.51
N LYS A 42 1.23 1.16 7.57
CA LYS A 42 2.19 0.08 7.82
C LYS A 42 3.52 0.61 8.35
N ILE A 43 4.05 1.70 7.78
CA ILE A 43 5.28 2.34 8.26
C ILE A 43 5.11 2.85 9.69
N ILE A 44 4.02 3.58 9.97
CA ILE A 44 3.77 4.14 11.31
C ILE A 44 3.59 3.02 12.34
N LEU A 45 2.73 2.04 12.07
CA LEU A 45 2.48 0.92 12.98
C LEU A 45 3.73 0.08 13.20
N GLY A 46 4.51 -0.18 12.15
CA GLY A 46 5.79 -0.88 12.25
C GLY A 46 6.77 -0.13 13.15
N GLY A 47 6.96 1.17 12.93
CA GLY A 47 7.84 1.99 13.77
C GLY A 47 7.42 2.02 15.24
N LEU A 48 6.11 2.17 15.51
CA LEU A 48 5.57 2.13 16.88
C LEU A 48 5.75 0.76 17.54
N LEU A 49 5.60 -0.34 16.78
CA LEU A 49 5.83 -1.69 17.30
C LEU A 49 7.31 -1.89 17.68
N LEU A 50 8.24 -1.43 16.84
CA LEU A 50 9.67 -1.52 17.12
C LEU A 50 10.04 -0.70 18.36
N ASP A 51 9.52 0.52 18.48
CA ASP A 51 9.71 1.35 19.67
C ASP A 51 9.15 0.70 20.94
N ALA A 52 7.95 0.13 20.88
CA ALA A 52 7.35 -0.59 22.01
C ALA A 52 8.15 -1.84 22.40
N ALA A 53 8.60 -2.63 21.42
CA ALA A 53 9.43 -3.81 21.64
C ALA A 53 10.78 -3.49 22.28
N SER A 54 11.29 -2.27 22.07
CA SER A 54 12.52 -1.79 22.69
C SER A 54 12.37 -1.48 24.19
N LYS A 55 11.14 -1.23 24.66
CA LYS A 55 10.82 -0.76 26.03
C LYS A 55 10.12 -1.82 26.90
N ASP A 56 9.35 -2.72 26.30
CA ASP A 56 8.54 -3.72 27.01
C ASP A 56 8.71 -5.11 26.37
N THR A 57 9.13 -6.07 27.18
CA THR A 57 9.45 -7.46 26.78
C THR A 57 8.25 -8.21 26.20
N ARG A 58 7.03 -7.82 26.55
CA ARG A 58 5.79 -8.35 25.95
C ARG A 58 5.75 -8.08 24.45
N TYR A 59 6.08 -6.85 24.04
CA TYR A 59 6.08 -6.49 22.61
C TYR A 59 7.25 -7.11 21.88
N LYS A 60 8.39 -7.32 22.55
CA LYS A 60 9.51 -8.09 21.99
C LYS A 60 9.08 -9.52 21.62
N GLY A 61 8.40 -10.22 22.53
CA GLY A 61 7.91 -11.58 22.25
C GLY A 61 6.93 -11.63 21.07
N ILE A 62 6.06 -10.61 20.93
CA ILE A 62 5.17 -10.48 19.77
C ILE A 62 5.98 -10.24 18.49
N LEU A 63 6.96 -9.34 18.51
CA LEU A 63 7.80 -9.03 17.36
C LEU A 63 8.58 -10.27 16.88
N ASP A 64 9.19 -11.02 17.80
CA ASP A 64 9.93 -12.24 17.50
C ASP A 64 8.99 -13.27 16.82
N ALA A 65 7.78 -13.47 17.36
CA ALA A 65 6.79 -14.37 16.78
C ALA A 65 6.32 -13.90 15.38
N LEU A 66 6.24 -12.60 15.12
CA LEU A 66 5.89 -12.06 13.80
C LEU A 66 7.02 -12.28 12.78
N LEU A 67 8.28 -12.09 13.16
CA LEU A 67 9.43 -12.31 12.28
C LEU A 67 9.55 -13.78 11.86
N GLN A 68 9.26 -14.73 12.76
CA GLN A 68 9.25 -16.16 12.44
C GLN A 68 8.20 -16.55 11.38
N ARG A 69 7.15 -15.75 11.18
CA ARG A 69 6.10 -16.01 10.19
C ARG A 69 6.52 -15.64 8.76
N ILE A 70 7.65 -14.95 8.59
CA ILE A 70 8.18 -14.59 7.28
C ILE A 70 8.69 -15.88 6.61
N SER A 71 7.89 -16.39 5.67
CA SER A 71 8.16 -17.65 4.97
C SER A 71 8.95 -17.47 3.68
N ARG A 72 8.82 -16.31 3.02
CA ARG A 72 9.51 -16.01 1.78
C ARG A 72 10.93 -15.56 2.06
N GLU A 73 11.90 -16.21 1.42
CA GLU A 73 13.32 -15.90 1.60
C GLU A 73 13.66 -14.45 1.24
N ALA A 74 13.05 -13.92 0.17
CA ALA A 74 13.24 -12.52 -0.23
C ALA A 74 12.76 -11.52 0.84
N ASP A 75 11.72 -11.88 1.60
CA ASP A 75 11.15 -11.03 2.65
C ASP A 75 11.90 -11.22 3.98
N ARG A 76 12.58 -12.36 4.18
CA ARG A 76 13.41 -12.64 5.36
C ARG A 76 14.76 -11.95 5.29
N ARG A 77 15.39 -11.95 4.11
CA ARG A 77 16.75 -11.43 3.89
C ARG A 77 17.03 -10.04 4.48
N PRO A 78 16.11 -9.04 4.44
CA PRO A 78 16.34 -7.74 5.05
C PRO A 78 16.52 -7.77 6.58
N PHE A 79 16.10 -8.86 7.23
CA PHE A 79 16.19 -9.06 8.68
C PHE A 79 17.41 -9.90 9.09
N ASP A 80 18.21 -10.41 8.14
CA ASP A 80 19.39 -11.21 8.44
C ASP A 80 20.46 -10.37 9.14
N GLY A 81 20.82 -10.74 10.37
CA GLY A 81 21.79 -9.99 11.20
C GLY A 81 21.28 -8.62 11.66
N TRP A 82 19.99 -8.34 11.46
CA TRP A 82 19.37 -7.09 11.89
C TRP A 82 18.77 -7.25 13.29
N GLU A 83 19.12 -6.32 14.18
CA GLU A 83 18.51 -6.19 15.50
C GLU A 83 17.79 -4.84 15.56
N PRO A 84 16.57 -4.77 16.14
CA PRO A 84 15.91 -3.50 16.37
C PRO A 84 16.82 -2.58 17.19
N SER A 85 16.96 -1.31 16.78
CA SER A 85 17.79 -0.35 17.50
C SER A 85 17.38 -0.28 18.97
N LYS A 86 18.35 -0.44 19.88
CA LYS A 86 18.14 -0.25 21.32
C LYS A 86 17.66 1.18 21.58
N PRO A 87 16.77 1.39 22.57
CA PRO A 87 16.24 2.72 22.83
C PRO A 87 17.41 3.64 23.18
N THR A 88 17.54 4.74 22.45
CA THR A 88 18.40 5.86 22.87
C THR A 88 17.73 6.47 24.09
N THR A 89 18.21 6.12 25.28
CA THR A 89 17.95 6.94 26.47
C THR A 89 18.59 8.29 26.19
N ILE A 90 17.76 9.28 25.88
CA ILE A 90 18.17 10.68 25.98
C ILE A 90 17.97 11.02 27.45
N ASP A 91 19.07 11.13 28.19
CA ASP A 91 19.11 11.60 29.58
C ASP A 91 18.50 13.01 29.70
#